data_AF-A0A4Y2U1G3-F1
#
_entry.id   AF-A0A4Y2U1G3-F1
#
_cell.length_a   1.000
_cell.length_b   1.000
_cell.length_c   1.000
_cell.angle_alpha   90.00
_cell.angle_beta   90.00
_cell.angle_gamma   90.00
#
_symmetry.space_group_name_H-M   'P 1'
#
loop_
_entity.id
_entity.type
_entity.pdbx_description
1 polymer ?
#
loop_
_entity_poly.entity_id
_entity_poly.type
_entity_poly.pdbx_seq_one_letter_code
_entity_poly.pdbx_strand_id
1 'polypeptide(L)'
;MISLNGVPGLCPDGAALKRFVTREPISLFSLRKHAKNKEEKEKLNQLLELLRKKLPEGFKIGAAVAEEDSFFDSVAQGLNELRDKGLVTGSKRFDAKSLRKSCKQYAQQIRESKKDSWLDNALQREGKKLRKYIRNIEFTAGD
;
A
#
# COMPACT_ATOMS: atom_id res chain seq x y z
N MET A 1 17.82 -9.07 -13.22
CA MET A 1 17.50 -7.65 -13.49
C MET A 1 16.09 -7.38 -13.02
N ILE A 2 15.87 -6.44 -12.10
CA ILE A 2 14.52 -6.05 -11.67
C ILE A 2 14.14 -4.84 -12.51
N SER A 3 13.22 -5.02 -13.45
CA SER A 3 12.70 -3.94 -14.29
C SER A 3 11.74 -3.10 -13.44
N LEU A 4 12.12 -1.85 -13.16
CA LEU A 4 11.32 -0.87 -12.44
C LEU A 4 10.33 -0.23 -13.42
N ASN A 5 9.20 -0.88 -13.67
CA ASN A 5 8.16 -0.33 -14.54
C ASN A 5 7.26 0.60 -13.70
N GLY A 6 7.45 1.92 -13.88
CA GLY A 6 6.61 2.95 -13.26
C GLY A 6 5.17 2.91 -13.80
N VAL A 7 4.19 3.09 -12.93
CA VAL A 7 2.76 3.19 -13.30
C VAL A 7 2.41 4.66 -13.55
N PRO A 8 1.74 5.03 -14.66
CA PRO A 8 1.28 6.39 -14.86
C PRO A 8 0.11 6.72 -13.93
N GLY A 9 0.23 7.81 -13.17
CA GLY A 9 -0.91 8.47 -12.52
C GLY A 9 -1.60 9.43 -13.50
N LEU A 10 -2.94 9.44 -13.51
CA LEU A 10 -3.74 10.40 -14.28
C LEU A 10 -3.96 11.67 -13.47
N CYS A 11 -3.60 12.83 -14.03
CA CYS A 11 -3.93 14.16 -13.52
C CYS A 11 -4.88 14.87 -14.51
N PRO A 12 -5.88 15.66 -14.08
CA PRO A 12 -6.88 16.23 -14.98
C PRO A 12 -6.42 17.48 -15.74
N ASP A 13 -5.36 18.16 -15.31
CA ASP A 13 -5.02 19.47 -15.87
C ASP A 13 -3.61 19.48 -16.48
N GLY A 14 -3.59 19.75 -17.79
CA GLY A 14 -2.41 19.76 -18.63
C GLY A 14 -1.42 20.85 -18.23
N ALA A 15 -0.47 20.49 -17.36
CA ALA A 15 0.92 20.92 -17.34
C ALA A 15 1.55 20.45 -16.03
N ALA A 16 1.88 19.16 -15.92
CA ALA A 16 2.59 18.66 -14.75
C ALA A 16 3.50 17.50 -15.15
N LEU A 17 4.79 17.64 -14.84
CA LEU A 17 5.78 16.56 -14.86
C LEU A 17 5.15 15.28 -14.33
N LYS A 18 5.09 14.24 -15.16
CA LYS A 18 4.73 12.87 -14.75
C LYS A 18 5.70 12.47 -13.65
N ARG A 19 5.33 12.69 -12.38
CA ARG A 19 6.02 12.09 -11.24
C ARG A 19 5.75 10.59 -11.32
N PHE A 20 6.69 9.86 -11.92
CA PHE A 20 6.71 8.42 -11.85
C PHE A 20 6.85 8.05 -10.38
N VAL A 21 5.82 7.43 -9.81
CA VAL A 21 5.90 6.92 -8.44
C VAL A 21 6.86 5.74 -8.46
N THR A 22 8.02 5.92 -7.84
CA THR A 22 9.03 4.87 -7.72
C THR A 22 8.59 3.89 -6.63
N ARG A 23 8.30 2.66 -7.04
CA ARG A 23 8.14 1.55 -6.09
C ARG A 23 9.50 1.10 -5.64
N GLU A 24 9.69 1.06 -4.34
CA GLU A 24 10.87 0.49 -3.74
C GLU A 24 10.54 -0.90 -3.21
N PRO A 25 11.44 -1.88 -3.43
CA PRO A 25 11.40 -3.12 -2.66
C PRO A 25 11.22 -2.81 -1.16
N ILE A 26 10.58 -3.70 -0.39
CA ILE A 26 10.46 -3.52 1.07
C ILE A 26 11.81 -3.07 1.65
N SER A 27 11.80 -2.17 2.64
CA SER A 27 13.01 -1.45 3.15
C SER A 27 14.25 -2.35 3.30
N LEU A 28 14.05 -3.61 3.67
CA LEU A 28 15.04 -4.69 3.69
C LEU A 28 15.90 -4.84 2.43
N PHE A 29 15.32 -4.79 1.23
CA PHE A 29 16.04 -4.92 -0.03
C PHE A 29 16.86 -3.67 -0.35
N SER A 30 16.34 -2.47 -0.03
CA SER A 30 17.09 -1.21 -0.13
C SER A 30 18.24 -1.19 0.87
N LEU A 31 18.00 -1.57 2.13
CA LEU A 31 19.03 -1.72 3.16
C LEU A 31 20.13 -2.69 2.71
N ARG A 32 19.77 -3.83 2.09
CA ARG A 32 20.76 -4.77 1.56
C ARG A 32 21.60 -4.17 0.43
N LYS A 33 21.00 -3.36 -0.44
CA LYS A 33 21.69 -2.70 -1.55
C LYS A 33 22.69 -1.66 -1.05
N HIS A 34 22.38 -0.98 0.06
CA HIS A 34 23.19 0.09 0.64
C HIS A 34 24.05 -0.33 1.85
N ALA A 35 23.95 -1.59 2.30
CA ALA A 35 24.76 -2.14 3.37
C ALA A 35 26.26 -2.02 3.03
N LYS A 36 26.99 -1.32 3.90
CA LYS A 36 28.41 -1.02 3.69
C LYS A 36 29.31 -2.18 4.12
N ASN A 37 28.80 -3.09 4.96
CA ASN A 37 29.57 -4.10 5.66
C ASN A 37 29.09 -5.51 5.25
N LYS A 38 30.02 -6.45 5.10
CA LYS A 38 29.71 -7.85 4.71
C LYS A 38 28.79 -8.54 5.73
N GLU A 39 28.99 -8.28 7.01
CA GLU A 39 28.19 -8.87 8.10
C GLU A 39 26.74 -8.36 8.10
N GLU A 40 26.53 -7.06 7.88
CA GLU A 40 25.19 -6.46 7.78
C GLU A 40 24.42 -7.02 6.57
N LYS A 41 25.10 -7.12 5.42
CA LYS A 41 24.55 -7.72 4.22
C LYS A 41 24.13 -9.18 4.44
N GLU A 42 24.92 -9.94 5.19
CA GLU A 42 24.63 -11.33 5.52
C GLU A 42 23.41 -11.46 6.45
N LYS A 43 23.33 -10.63 7.50
CA LYS A 43 22.14 -10.58 8.39
C LYS A 43 20.86 -10.26 7.61
N LEU A 44 20.92 -9.30 6.68
CA LEU A 44 19.78 -8.94 5.84
C LEU A 44 19.38 -10.07 4.87
N ASN A 45 20.36 -10.81 4.32
CA ASN A 45 20.09 -11.98 3.49
C ASN A 45 19.43 -13.11 4.28
N GLN A 46 19.92 -13.40 5.48
CA GLN A 46 19.34 -14.43 6.36
C GLN A 46 17.90 -14.09 6.74
N LEU A 47 17.61 -12.82 7.04
CA LEU A 47 16.26 -12.37 7.32
C LEU A 47 15.34 -12.51 6.09
N LEU A 48 15.82 -12.15 4.89
CA LEU A 48 15.05 -12.33 3.65
C LEU A 48 14.75 -13.81 3.36
N GLU A 49 15.71 -14.70 3.59
CA GLU A 49 15.50 -16.14 3.45
C GLU A 49 14.51 -16.68 4.46
N LEU A 50 14.59 -16.24 5.72
CA LEU A 50 13.62 -16.61 6.75
C LEU A 50 12.20 -16.16 6.36
N LEU A 51 12.05 -14.94 5.88
CA LEU A 51 10.75 -14.40 5.45
C LEU A 51 10.20 -15.19 4.27
N ARG A 52 11.03 -15.55 3.29
CA ARG A 52 10.63 -16.39 2.14
C ARG A 52 10.19 -17.78 2.59
N LYS A 53 10.91 -18.41 3.51
CA LYS A 53 10.55 -19.74 4.04
C LYS A 53 9.23 -19.75 4.82
N LYS A 54 8.84 -18.62 5.40
CA LYS A 54 7.56 -18.47 6.11
C LYS A 54 6.37 -18.23 5.18
N LEU A 55 6.61 -17.88 3.91
CA LEU A 55 5.55 -17.69 2.95
C LEU A 55 5.15 -19.03 2.33
N PRO A 56 3.85 -19.25 2.08
CA PRO A 56 3.42 -20.44 1.34
C PRO A 56 4.04 -20.47 -0.06
N GLU A 57 4.14 -21.68 -0.62
CA GLU A 57 4.68 -21.85 -1.96
C GLU A 57 3.90 -21.00 -2.99
N GLY A 58 4.64 -20.37 -3.92
CA GLY A 58 4.08 -19.49 -4.93
C GLY A 58 3.86 -18.03 -4.48
N PHE A 59 3.96 -17.72 -3.18
CA PHE A 59 3.91 -16.34 -2.69
C PHE A 59 5.28 -15.65 -2.82
N LYS A 60 5.25 -14.35 -3.09
CA LYS A 60 6.45 -13.53 -3.30
C LYS A 60 6.37 -12.24 -2.50
N ILE A 61 7.51 -11.79 -2.02
CA ILE A 61 7.64 -10.46 -1.40
C ILE A 61 7.86 -9.45 -2.53
N GLY A 62 6.87 -8.57 -2.72
CA GLY A 62 6.89 -7.52 -3.73
C GLY A 62 7.62 -6.24 -3.29
N ALA A 63 7.40 -5.19 -4.07
CA ALA A 63 7.82 -3.82 -3.79
C ALA A 63 6.57 -2.96 -3.51
N ALA A 64 6.72 -1.87 -2.76
CA ALA A 64 5.64 -0.91 -2.53
C ALA A 64 6.18 0.51 -2.71
N VAL A 65 5.30 1.49 -2.88
CA VAL A 65 5.73 2.90 -2.78
C VAL A 65 6.38 3.12 -1.41
N ALA A 66 7.57 3.73 -1.37
CA ALA A 66 8.35 3.89 -0.13
C ALA A 66 7.70 4.82 0.92
N GLU A 67 6.67 5.57 0.51
CA GLU A 67 6.05 6.63 1.29
C GLU A 67 4.75 6.17 1.99
N GLU A 68 3.91 7.13 2.40
CA GLU A 68 2.69 6.92 3.20
C GLU A 68 1.63 6.02 2.53
N ASP A 69 1.79 5.74 1.24
CA ASP A 69 0.92 4.86 0.47
C ASP A 69 1.39 3.41 0.38
N SER A 70 2.50 3.05 1.03
CA SER A 70 3.05 1.68 1.02
C SER A 70 2.00 0.60 1.32
N PHE A 71 1.15 0.83 2.32
CA PHE A 71 0.06 -0.10 2.66
C PHE A 71 -0.96 -0.23 1.52
N PHE A 72 -1.49 0.88 1.03
CA PHE A 72 -2.52 0.88 0.00
C PHE A 72 -2.00 0.39 -1.35
N ASP A 73 -0.76 0.73 -1.72
CA ASP A 73 -0.13 0.22 -2.95
C ASP A 73 0.12 -1.30 -2.86
N SER A 74 0.54 -1.81 -1.69
CA SER A 74 0.70 -3.26 -1.48
C SER A 74 -0.63 -4.01 -1.63
N VAL A 75 -1.70 -3.48 -1.01
CA VAL A 75 -3.06 -4.05 -1.14
C VAL A 75 -3.54 -3.98 -2.59
N ALA A 76 -3.35 -2.84 -3.27
CA ALA A 76 -3.73 -2.67 -4.67
C ALA A 76 -3.00 -3.68 -5.57
N GLN A 77 -1.69 -3.88 -5.37
CA GLN A 77 -0.92 -4.87 -6.13
C GLN A 77 -1.46 -6.28 -5.92
N GLY A 78 -1.69 -6.71 -4.68
CA GLY A 78 -2.26 -8.03 -4.40
C GLY A 78 -3.64 -8.23 -5.02
N LEU A 79 -4.54 -7.25 -4.89
CA LEU A 79 -5.87 -7.31 -5.50
C LEU A 79 -5.81 -7.33 -7.04
N ASN A 80 -4.88 -6.59 -7.63
CA ASN A 80 -4.68 -6.59 -9.07
C ASN A 80 -4.11 -7.93 -9.57
N GLU A 81 -3.23 -8.60 -8.83
CA GLU A 81 -2.79 -9.96 -9.16
C GLU A 81 -3.94 -10.96 -9.11
N LEU A 82 -4.81 -10.89 -8.11
CA LEU A 82 -6.00 -11.74 -8.03
C LEU A 82 -6.96 -11.47 -9.18
N ARG A 83 -7.14 -10.20 -9.57
CA ARG A 83 -7.95 -9.84 -10.75
C ARG A 83 -7.33 -10.37 -12.04
N ASP A 84 -6.02 -10.21 -12.23
CA ASP A 84 -5.31 -10.66 -13.44
C ASP A 84 -5.34 -12.21 -13.54
N LYS A 85 -5.51 -12.92 -12.42
CA LYS A 85 -5.79 -14.37 -12.37
C LYS A 85 -7.27 -14.74 -12.54
N GLY A 86 -8.16 -13.77 -12.73
CA GLY A 86 -9.61 -13.99 -12.88
C GLY A 86 -10.33 -14.35 -11.57
N LEU A 87 -9.68 -14.24 -10.42
CA LEU A 87 -10.28 -14.56 -9.10
C LEU A 87 -11.10 -13.39 -8.52
N VAL A 88 -10.88 -12.19 -9.06
CA VAL A 88 -11.69 -11.00 -8.81
C VAL A 88 -12.21 -10.53 -10.16
N THR A 89 -13.53 -10.44 -10.32
CA THR A 89 -14.17 -10.02 -11.58
C THR A 89 -15.08 -8.81 -11.34
N GLY A 90 -15.38 -8.07 -12.41
CA GLY A 90 -16.27 -6.91 -12.34
C GLY A 90 -15.70 -5.65 -11.68
N SER A 91 -14.40 -5.62 -11.35
CA SER A 91 -13.73 -4.45 -10.79
C SER A 91 -12.75 -3.80 -11.77
N LYS A 92 -12.59 -2.47 -11.68
CA LYS A 92 -11.51 -1.73 -12.35
C LYS A 92 -10.15 -2.04 -11.70
N ARG A 93 -9.06 -1.58 -12.32
CA ARG A 93 -7.73 -1.62 -11.66
C ARG A 93 -7.77 -0.87 -10.34
N PHE A 94 -7.22 -1.51 -9.30
CA PHE A 94 -7.07 -0.90 -7.99
C PHE A 94 -5.80 -0.05 -7.98
N ASP A 95 -5.91 1.13 -7.40
CA ASP A 95 -4.80 2.00 -7.03
C ASP A 95 -5.00 2.51 -5.59
N ALA A 96 -3.96 3.10 -4.99
CA ALA A 96 -4.03 3.56 -3.61
C ALA A 96 -5.18 4.56 -3.37
N LYS A 97 -5.41 5.46 -4.34
CA LYS A 97 -6.46 6.48 -4.29
C LYS A 97 -7.86 5.87 -4.25
N SER A 98 -8.14 4.90 -5.11
CA SER A 98 -9.41 4.19 -5.18
C SER A 98 -9.70 3.44 -3.88
N LEU A 99 -8.70 2.80 -3.28
CA LEU A 99 -8.84 2.11 -2.00
C LEU A 99 -9.12 3.06 -0.84
N ARG A 100 -8.39 4.19 -0.76
CA ARG A 100 -8.63 5.24 0.23
C ARG A 100 -10.04 5.81 0.13
N LYS A 101 -10.52 6.04 -1.10
CA LYS A 101 -11.90 6.48 -1.35
C LYS A 101 -12.93 5.46 -0.87
N SER A 102 -12.71 4.17 -1.10
CA SER A 102 -13.56 3.12 -0.54
C SER A 102 -13.57 3.11 0.99
N CYS A 103 -12.41 3.29 1.65
CA CYS A 103 -12.35 3.43 3.10
C CYS A 103 -13.13 4.65 3.61
N LYS A 104 -13.04 5.79 2.91
CA LYS A 104 -13.81 7.00 3.23
C LYS A 104 -15.32 6.76 3.12
N GLN A 105 -15.77 6.14 2.03
CA GLN A 105 -17.18 5.82 1.81
C GLN A 105 -17.71 4.90 2.92
N TYR A 106 -16.96 3.86 3.27
CA TYR A 106 -17.30 2.98 4.38
C TYR A 106 -17.42 3.75 5.71
N ALA A 107 -16.45 4.60 6.03
CA ALA A 107 -16.49 5.41 7.25
C ALA A 107 -17.66 6.42 7.28
N GLN A 108 -18.06 6.98 6.13
CA GLN A 108 -19.24 7.83 6.01
C GLN A 108 -20.53 7.05 6.29
N GLN A 109 -20.67 5.85 5.75
CA GLN A 109 -21.81 4.97 6.02
C GLN A 109 -21.91 4.61 7.51
N ILE A 110 -20.79 4.29 8.15
CA ILE A 110 -20.76 4.04 9.60
C ILE A 110 -21.26 5.25 10.38
N ARG A 111 -20.77 6.46 10.06
CA ARG A 111 -21.19 7.71 10.69
C ARG A 111 -22.70 7.94 10.55
N GLU A 112 -23.26 7.65 9.39
CA GLU A 112 -24.71 7.80 9.11
C GLU A 112 -25.55 6.75 9.83
N SER A 113 -25.05 5.52 9.93
CA SER A 113 -25.77 4.40 10.56
C SER A 113 -25.95 4.57 12.08
N LYS A 114 -25.12 5.40 12.73
CA LYS A 114 -25.07 5.59 14.19
C LYS A 114 -25.02 4.29 15.01
N LYS A 115 -24.63 3.18 14.40
CA LYS A 115 -24.46 1.89 15.06
C LYS A 115 -23.06 1.80 15.66
N ASP A 116 -22.94 1.07 16.76
CA ASP A 116 -21.65 0.64 17.27
C ASP A 116 -20.91 -0.11 16.16
N SER A 117 -19.79 0.45 15.75
CA SER A 117 -18.96 -0.05 14.67
C SER A 117 -17.60 -0.42 15.21
N TRP A 118 -17.08 -1.54 14.73
CA TRP A 118 -15.69 -1.92 14.97
C TRP A 118 -14.72 -0.80 14.59
N LEU A 119 -15.00 -0.05 13.52
CA LEU A 119 -14.16 1.06 13.07
C LEU A 119 -14.11 2.20 14.11
N ASP A 120 -15.26 2.58 14.67
CA ASP A 120 -15.31 3.68 15.65
C ASP A 120 -14.58 3.27 16.93
N ASN A 121 -14.80 2.03 17.39
CA ASN A 121 -14.09 1.47 18.55
C ASN A 121 -12.57 1.40 18.32
N ALA A 122 -12.12 1.00 17.13
CA ALA A 122 -10.71 0.96 16.78
C ALA A 122 -10.09 2.37 16.77
N LEU A 123 -10.78 3.35 16.18
CA LEU A 123 -10.31 4.74 16.15
C LEU A 123 -10.24 5.34 17.56
N GLN A 124 -11.23 5.09 18.41
CA GLN A 124 -11.23 5.56 19.79
C GLN A 124 -10.04 5.01 20.59
N ARG A 125 -9.69 3.73 20.42
CA ARG A 125 -8.51 3.12 21.05
C ARG A 125 -7.20 3.76 20.59
N GLU A 126 -7.15 4.26 19.35
CA GLU A 126 -6.02 5.04 18.82
C GLU A 126 -6.08 6.54 19.17
N GLY A 127 -7.05 6.98 19.98
CA GLY A 127 -7.26 8.40 20.30
C GLY A 127 -7.71 9.25 19.12
N LYS A 128 -8.24 8.63 18.06
CA LYS A 128 -8.71 9.28 16.83
C LYS A 128 -10.23 9.38 16.82
N LYS A 129 -10.75 10.47 16.22
CA LYS A 129 -12.19 10.67 16.01
C LYS A 129 -12.57 10.25 14.59
N LEU A 130 -13.69 9.55 14.41
CA LEU A 130 -14.22 9.15 13.10
C LEU A 130 -14.32 10.31 12.10
N ARG A 131 -14.77 11.49 12.55
CA ARG A 131 -14.83 12.70 11.71
C ARG A 131 -13.45 13.13 11.20
N LYS A 132 -12.40 13.01 12.03
CA LYS A 132 -11.02 13.35 11.63
C LYS A 132 -10.46 12.30 10.68
N TYR A 133 -10.76 11.02 10.90
CA TYR A 133 -10.42 9.94 9.98
C TYR A 133 -11.02 10.16 8.59
N ILE A 134 -12.33 10.40 8.49
CA ILE A 134 -13.02 10.66 7.21
C ILE A 134 -12.42 11.84 6.45
N ARG A 135 -11.99 12.88 7.18
CA ARG A 135 -11.35 14.06 6.58
C ARG A 135 -9.98 13.72 6.00
N ASN A 136 -9.22 12.85 6.65
CA ASN A 136 -7.80 12.66 6.34
C ASN A 136 -7.51 11.45 5.46
N ILE A 137 -8.37 10.42 5.46
CA ILE A 137 -8.08 9.12 4.84
C ILE A 137 -7.86 9.19 3.31
N GLU A 138 -8.49 10.15 2.65
CA GLU A 138 -8.35 10.36 1.20
C GLU A 138 -7.05 11.08 0.81
N PHE A 139 -6.38 11.72 1.77
CA PHE A 139 -5.19 12.51 1.54
C PHE A 139 -3.92 11.77 1.96
N THR A 140 -2.83 12.10 1.28
CA THR A 140 -1.44 11.79 1.62
C THR A 140 -0.75 13.07 2.11
N ALA A 141 0.44 12.97 2.72
CA ALA A 141 1.23 14.16 3.05
C ALA A 141 1.65 15.01 1.84
N GLY A 142 1.46 14.51 0.61
CA GLY A 142 1.71 15.23 -0.63
C GLY A 142 0.53 16.03 -1.19
N ASP A 143 -0.67 15.90 -0.59
CA ASP A 143 -1.89 16.64 -0.97
C ASP A 143 -2.11 17.89 -0.09
#